data_AF-W6YH09-F1
#
_entry.id   AF-W6YH09-F1
#
_cell.length_a   1.000
_cell.length_b   1.000
_cell.length_c   1.000
_cell.angle_alpha   90.00
_cell.angle_beta   90.00
_cell.angle_gamma   90.00
#
_symmetry.space_group_name_H-M   'P 1'
#
loop_
_entity.id
_entity.type
_entity.pdbx_description
1 polymer ?
#
loop_
_entity_poly.entity_id
_entity_poly.type
_entity_poly.pdbx_seq_one_letter_code
_entity_poly.pdbx_strand_id
1 'polypeptide(L)'
;PTDVLEQTVTWCRRALILTDPLITRRDIIATKVRLSPSPFEWVIQDDRYRKWLDSSKKRDRDRGSQLLWISGTLGTDTTMLSVFLTEELEKHTAVAENAELVFFFYNSKYRSEPRVTNRSNTSTLMLYGLIGQIVTKRPELSQHLYGNLERLNKMQENLEAAQRSEGIFEETPEMSAFMLDIFCTLIRAPGLGTMFCVIEGFGDCDRS
;
A
#
# COMPACT_ATOMS: atom_id res chain seq x y z
N PRO A 1 -23.01 -10.07 14.46
CA PRO A 1 -23.05 -8.61 14.19
C PRO A 1 -21.89 -7.85 14.87
N THR A 2 -21.68 -8.06 16.18
CA THR A 2 -20.55 -7.46 16.93
C THR A 2 -19.26 -8.28 16.81
N ASP A 3 -19.36 -9.60 16.95
CA ASP A 3 -18.23 -10.54 16.86
C ASP A 3 -17.48 -10.45 15.50
N VAL A 4 -18.22 -10.32 14.40
CA VAL A 4 -17.65 -10.19 13.05
C VAL A 4 -16.88 -8.87 12.86
N LEU A 5 -17.35 -7.79 13.48
CA LEU A 5 -16.66 -6.49 13.46
C LEU A 5 -15.36 -6.57 14.26
N GLU A 6 -15.39 -7.17 15.45
CA GLU A 6 -14.21 -7.38 16.28
C GLU A 6 -13.17 -8.27 15.59
N GLN A 7 -13.60 -9.32 14.90
CA GLN A 7 -12.73 -10.17 14.08
C GLN A 7 -12.10 -9.37 12.93
N THR A 8 -12.87 -8.52 12.26
CA THR A 8 -12.34 -7.69 11.17
C THR A 8 -11.34 -6.66 11.67
N VAL A 9 -11.62 -6.00 12.80
CA VAL A 9 -10.70 -5.05 13.44
C VAL A 9 -9.41 -5.75 13.87
N THR A 10 -9.52 -6.93 14.49
CA THR A 10 -8.38 -7.74 14.89
C THR A 10 -7.53 -8.12 13.70
N TRP A 11 -8.16 -8.56 12.61
CA TRP A 11 -7.50 -8.88 11.36
C TRP A 11 -6.76 -7.68 10.77
N CYS A 12 -7.43 -6.51 10.67
CA CYS A 12 -6.81 -5.28 10.13
C CYS A 12 -5.58 -4.87 10.94
N ARG A 13 -5.68 -4.92 12.27
CA ARG A 13 -4.56 -4.62 13.16
C ARG A 13 -3.37 -5.56 12.91
N ARG A 14 -3.62 -6.87 12.77
CA ARG A 14 -2.57 -7.85 12.46
C ARG A 14 -1.95 -7.61 11.09
N ALA A 15 -2.74 -7.27 10.09
CA ALA A 15 -2.26 -6.90 8.75
C ALA A 15 -1.34 -5.67 8.76
N LEU A 16 -1.71 -4.65 9.53
CA LEU A 16 -0.90 -3.45 9.70
C LEU A 16 0.40 -3.71 10.48
N ILE A 17 0.40 -4.61 11.46
CA ILE A 17 1.64 -5.00 12.15
C ILE A 17 2.59 -5.72 11.19
N LEU A 18 2.06 -6.57 10.32
CA LEU A 18 2.85 -7.41 9.42
C LEU A 18 3.60 -6.62 8.34
N THR A 19 2.99 -5.54 7.86
CA THR A 19 3.52 -4.69 6.77
C THR A 19 4.00 -3.31 7.25
N ASP A 20 3.82 -3.01 8.55
CA ASP A 20 3.81 -1.68 9.17
C ASP A 20 4.36 -0.55 8.27
N PRO A 21 3.46 0.09 7.50
CA PRO A 21 3.88 1.10 6.53
C PRO A 21 4.51 2.30 7.22
N LEU A 22 4.10 2.61 8.45
CA LEU A 22 4.61 3.75 9.21
C LEU A 22 5.98 3.47 9.83
N ILE A 23 6.22 2.27 10.35
CA ILE A 23 7.56 1.84 10.79
C ILE A 23 8.48 1.79 9.59
N THR A 24 8.05 1.20 8.47
CA THR A 24 8.85 1.14 7.24
C THR A 24 9.25 2.54 6.78
N ARG A 25 8.31 3.49 6.72
CA ARG A 25 8.61 4.88 6.39
C ARG A 25 9.58 5.53 7.39
N ARG A 26 9.36 5.32 8.69
CA ARG A 26 10.25 5.83 9.77
C ARG A 26 11.67 5.28 9.65
N ASP A 27 11.82 3.99 9.36
CA ASP A 27 13.11 3.33 9.16
C ASP A 27 13.83 3.90 7.92
N ILE A 28 13.10 4.13 6.82
CA ILE A 28 13.65 4.77 5.61
C ILE A 28 14.16 6.19 5.91
N ILE A 29 13.40 6.97 6.69
CA ILE A 29 13.80 8.32 7.11
C ILE A 29 15.01 8.26 8.04
N ALA A 30 15.00 7.37 9.05
CA ALA A 30 16.05 7.28 10.06
C ALA A 30 17.39 6.78 9.50
N THR A 31 17.36 5.92 8.48
CA THR A 31 18.55 5.40 7.82
C THR A 31 19.22 6.42 6.89
N LYS A 32 18.57 7.54 6.59
CA LYS A 32 19.12 8.55 5.68
C LYS A 32 19.50 9.82 6.42
N VAL A 33 20.81 10.08 6.43
CA VAL A 33 21.41 11.32 6.91
C VAL A 33 20.69 12.50 6.25
N ARG A 34 20.14 13.39 7.09
CA ARG A 34 19.42 14.63 6.77
C ARG A 34 19.65 15.12 5.33
N LEU A 35 18.76 14.75 4.41
CA LEU A 35 18.66 15.41 3.13
C LEU A 35 18.08 16.82 3.35
N SER A 36 18.58 17.80 2.59
CA SER A 36 18.02 19.14 2.59
C SER A 36 16.54 19.10 2.15
N PRO A 37 15.67 20.03 2.59
CA PRO A 37 14.22 19.96 2.38
C PRO A 37 13.73 19.92 0.92
N SER A 38 14.56 20.24 -0.07
CA SER A 38 14.09 20.77 -1.36
C SER A 38 14.32 19.94 -2.65
N PRO A 39 14.98 18.75 -2.71
CA PRO A 39 15.28 18.12 -4.00
C PRO A 39 14.06 17.58 -4.76
N PHE A 40 12.90 17.45 -4.11
CA PHE A 40 11.70 16.84 -4.70
C PHE A 40 10.53 17.83 -4.91
N GLU A 41 10.68 19.10 -4.49
CA GLU A 41 9.62 20.12 -4.62
C GLU A 41 9.21 20.36 -6.08
N TRP A 42 10.12 20.13 -7.04
CA TRP A 42 9.81 20.23 -8.46
C TRP A 42 8.65 19.31 -8.88
N VAL A 43 8.46 18.17 -8.21
CA VAL A 43 7.43 17.19 -8.56
C VAL A 43 6.04 17.74 -8.32
N ILE A 44 5.80 18.35 -7.15
CA ILE A 44 4.50 18.97 -6.84
C ILE A 44 4.27 20.27 -7.65
N GLN A 45 5.34 20.82 -8.22
CA GLN A 45 5.27 21.96 -9.11
C GLN A 45 5.01 21.58 -10.58
N ASP A 46 5.20 20.31 -10.95
CA ASP A 46 4.98 19.83 -12.31
C ASP A 46 3.50 19.82 -12.67
N ASP A 47 3.17 20.36 -13.85
CA ASP A 47 1.79 20.44 -14.33
C ASP A 47 1.14 19.07 -14.50
N ARG A 48 1.91 18.02 -14.79
CA ARG A 48 1.41 16.64 -14.91
C ARG A 48 0.97 16.12 -13.55
N TYR A 49 1.77 16.37 -12.51
CA TYR A 49 1.40 16.02 -11.13
C TYR A 49 0.14 16.75 -10.69
N ARG A 50 0.08 18.08 -10.91
CA ARG A 50 -1.10 18.89 -10.55
C ARG A 50 -2.35 18.46 -11.28
N LYS A 51 -2.26 18.21 -12.60
CA LYS A 51 -3.38 17.70 -13.40
C LYS A 51 -3.84 16.32 -12.92
N TRP A 52 -2.91 15.44 -12.58
CA TRP A 52 -3.25 14.14 -11.98
C TRP A 52 -3.97 14.32 -10.64
N LEU A 53 -3.44 15.17 -9.76
CA LEU A 53 -4.02 15.44 -8.45
C LEU A 53 -5.43 16.04 -8.56
N ASP A 54 -5.65 16.98 -9.47
CA ASP A 54 -6.97 17.58 -9.71
C ASP A 54 -7.94 16.64 -10.44
N SER A 55 -7.44 15.69 -11.23
CA SER A 55 -8.29 14.68 -11.87
C SER A 55 -9.00 13.79 -10.84
N SER A 56 -8.45 13.67 -9.62
CA SER A 56 -9.08 12.94 -8.52
C SER A 56 -10.43 13.55 -8.09
N LYS A 57 -10.63 14.86 -8.31
CA LYS A 57 -11.85 15.62 -7.97
C LYS A 57 -12.95 15.52 -9.04
N LYS A 58 -12.65 14.96 -10.21
CA LYS A 58 -13.60 14.86 -11.33
C LYS A 58 -14.51 13.64 -11.21
N ARG A 59 -15.72 13.73 -11.76
CA ARG A 59 -16.62 12.58 -11.92
C ARG A 59 -15.97 11.55 -12.85
N ASP A 60 -16.30 10.27 -12.66
CA ASP A 60 -15.65 9.16 -13.39
C ASP A 60 -15.65 9.29 -14.91
N ARG A 61 -16.64 9.99 -15.49
CA ARG A 61 -16.76 10.16 -16.95
C ARG A 61 -15.79 11.20 -17.53
N ASP A 62 -15.29 12.12 -16.69
CA ASP A 62 -14.38 13.21 -17.07
C ASP A 62 -12.96 12.98 -16.50
N ARG A 63 -12.74 11.79 -15.93
CA ARG A 63 -11.51 11.44 -15.22
C ARG A 63 -10.45 11.03 -16.24
N GLY A 64 -9.31 11.73 -16.23
CA GLY A 64 -8.12 11.33 -16.98
C GLY A 64 -7.45 10.10 -16.35
N SER A 65 -6.25 9.75 -16.82
CA SER A 65 -5.46 8.68 -16.19
C SER A 65 -5.33 8.92 -14.68
N GLN A 66 -5.80 7.96 -13.88
CA GLN A 66 -5.65 7.96 -12.42
C GLN A 66 -4.27 7.44 -11.97
N LEU A 67 -3.47 6.96 -12.92
CA LEU A 67 -2.12 6.48 -12.67
C LEU A 67 -1.12 7.59 -12.98
N LEU A 68 -0.26 7.87 -12.01
CA LEU A 68 0.94 8.69 -12.18
C LEU A 68 2.17 7.81 -12.00
N TRP A 69 2.91 7.61 -13.09
CA TRP A 69 4.17 6.88 -13.07
C TRP A 69 5.34 7.86 -12.96
N ILE A 70 6.16 7.71 -11.92
CA ILE A 70 7.36 8.52 -11.70
C ILE A 70 8.55 7.58 -11.67
N SER A 71 9.41 7.69 -12.68
CA SER A 71 10.66 6.96 -12.76
C SER A 71 11.82 7.85 -12.34
N GLY A 72 12.56 7.46 -11.30
CA GLY A 72 13.84 8.07 -10.92
C GLY A 72 15.04 7.20 -11.31
N THR A 73 16.24 7.74 -11.19
CA THR A 73 17.47 6.94 -11.27
C THR A 73 17.54 5.97 -10.08
N LEU A 74 18.10 4.78 -10.32
CA LEU A 74 18.10 3.66 -9.38
C LEU A 74 18.69 4.06 -8.01
N GLY A 75 17.99 3.72 -6.91
CA GLY A 75 18.53 3.77 -5.56
C GLY A 75 17.82 4.72 -4.59
N THR A 76 18.61 5.25 -3.65
CA THR A 76 18.20 6.03 -2.48
C THR A 76 17.23 7.18 -2.78
N ASP A 77 17.37 7.81 -3.94
CA ASP A 77 16.64 9.03 -4.25
C ASP A 77 15.19 8.75 -4.67
N THR A 78 14.93 7.59 -5.30
CA THR A 78 13.55 7.19 -5.65
C THR A 78 12.74 6.85 -4.40
N THR A 79 13.31 6.10 -3.47
CA THR A 79 12.63 5.78 -2.21
C THR A 79 12.34 7.04 -1.39
N MET A 80 13.27 8.01 -1.35
CA MET A 80 13.03 9.29 -0.67
C MET A 80 11.99 10.15 -1.38
N LEU A 81 11.94 10.10 -2.71
CA LEU A 81 10.87 10.75 -3.47
C LEU A 81 9.50 10.15 -3.10
N SER A 82 9.39 8.83 -2.98
CA SER A 82 8.14 8.21 -2.55
C SER A 82 7.76 8.59 -1.12
N VAL A 83 8.72 8.69 -0.19
CA VAL A 83 8.46 9.23 1.16
C VAL A 83 7.92 10.66 1.08
N PHE A 84 8.61 11.55 0.36
CA PHE A 84 8.18 12.93 0.15
C PHE A 84 6.75 13.01 -0.42
N LEU A 85 6.43 12.19 -1.42
CA LEU A 85 5.10 12.13 -2.01
C LEU A 85 4.04 11.66 -1.02
N THR A 86 4.35 10.70 -0.13
CA THR A 86 3.41 10.32 0.93
C THR A 86 3.15 11.45 1.90
N GLU A 87 4.17 12.23 2.29
CA GLU A 87 3.99 13.38 3.19
C GLU A 87 3.14 14.48 2.55
N GLU A 88 3.37 14.79 1.28
CA GLU A 88 2.57 15.79 0.54
C GLU A 88 1.12 15.33 0.31
N LEU A 89 0.92 14.04 -0.01
CA LEU A 89 -0.42 13.49 -0.17
C LEU A 89 -1.16 13.40 1.18
N GLU A 90 -0.48 13.10 2.29
CA GLU A 90 -1.07 13.16 3.63
C GLU A 90 -1.62 14.55 3.93
N LYS A 91 -0.82 15.60 3.69
CA LYS A 91 -1.25 17.01 3.84
C LYS A 91 -2.47 17.32 2.97
N HIS A 92 -2.47 16.86 1.71
CA HIS A 92 -3.61 17.05 0.81
C HIS A 92 -4.87 16.33 1.32
N THR A 93 -4.76 15.07 1.72
CA THR A 93 -5.91 14.27 2.19
C THR A 93 -6.47 14.78 3.51
N ALA A 94 -5.65 15.40 4.37
CA ALA A 94 -6.11 15.98 5.64
C ALA A 94 -7.12 17.12 5.48
N VAL A 95 -7.12 17.80 4.33
CA VAL A 95 -8.06 18.91 4.03
C VAL A 95 -9.06 18.57 2.93
N ALA A 96 -8.91 17.43 2.25
CA ALA A 96 -9.79 17.01 1.18
C ALA A 96 -10.96 16.18 1.74
N GLU A 97 -12.17 16.47 1.26
CA GLU A 97 -13.35 15.71 1.67
C GLU A 97 -13.32 14.30 1.09
N ASN A 98 -13.59 13.31 1.95
CA ASN A 98 -13.71 11.90 1.56
C ASN A 98 -12.50 11.36 0.76
N ALA A 99 -11.29 11.78 1.15
CA ALA A 99 -10.04 11.36 0.52
C ALA A 99 -9.07 10.80 1.56
N GLU A 100 -8.35 9.73 1.18
CA GLU A 100 -7.42 9.03 2.06
C GLU A 100 -6.17 8.58 1.30
N LEU A 101 -5.06 8.44 2.03
CA LEU A 101 -3.80 7.91 1.48
C LEU A 101 -3.54 6.50 2.01
N VAL A 102 -3.18 5.59 1.13
CA VAL A 102 -2.57 4.29 1.47
C VAL A 102 -1.24 4.16 0.73
N PHE A 103 -0.30 3.42 1.30
CA PHE A 103 1.00 3.27 0.68
C PHE A 103 1.69 1.96 1.04
N PHE A 104 2.60 1.53 0.17
CA PHE A 104 3.45 0.37 0.37
C PHE A 104 4.86 0.69 -0.14
N PHE A 105 5.86 0.49 0.72
CA PHE A 105 7.27 0.63 0.38
C PHE A 105 7.90 -0.75 0.32
N TYR A 106 8.56 -1.07 -0.80
CA TYR A 106 9.32 -2.31 -0.90
C TYR A 106 10.64 -2.17 -0.11
N ASN A 107 10.58 -2.42 1.20
CA ASN A 107 11.71 -2.22 2.09
C ASN A 107 12.89 -3.15 1.78
N SER A 108 14.13 -2.62 1.81
CA SER A 108 15.36 -3.40 1.69
C SER A 108 15.57 -4.44 2.81
N LYS A 109 14.84 -4.40 3.93
CA LYS A 109 14.82 -5.51 4.90
C LYS A 109 14.32 -6.82 4.26
N TYR A 110 13.41 -6.75 3.29
CA TYR A 110 13.04 -7.91 2.47
C TYR A 110 14.15 -8.31 1.49
N ARG A 111 15.08 -7.40 1.17
CA ARG A 111 16.14 -7.58 0.17
C ARG A 111 17.48 -8.07 0.75
N SER A 112 17.77 -7.73 2.01
CA SER A 112 19.01 -8.09 2.72
C SER A 112 18.86 -9.32 3.62
N GLU A 113 17.65 -9.83 3.80
CA GLU A 113 17.47 -11.20 4.28
C GLU A 113 17.67 -12.16 3.10
N PRO A 114 18.44 -13.25 3.24
CA PRO A 114 18.51 -14.35 2.25
C PRO A 114 17.15 -15.04 1.96
N ARG A 115 16.04 -14.47 2.46
CA ARG A 115 14.78 -15.13 2.84
C ARG A 115 13.59 -14.70 1.96
N VAL A 116 13.75 -13.67 1.14
CA VAL A 116 12.78 -13.29 0.09
C VAL A 116 13.47 -13.39 -1.27
N THR A 117 13.80 -14.62 -1.66
CA THR A 117 14.44 -14.91 -2.96
C THR A 117 13.45 -14.91 -4.11
N ASN A 118 12.14 -14.76 -3.86
CA ASN A 118 11.12 -14.82 -4.90
C ASN A 118 10.20 -13.60 -4.89
N ARG A 119 10.15 -12.89 -6.03
CA ARG A 119 9.33 -11.67 -6.22
C ARG A 119 7.83 -11.92 -6.04
N SER A 120 7.36 -13.16 -6.25
CA SER A 120 5.96 -13.58 -6.06
C SER A 120 5.43 -13.13 -4.70
N ASN A 121 6.17 -13.41 -3.63
CA ASN A 121 5.76 -13.15 -2.24
C ASN A 121 5.43 -11.68 -1.92
N THR A 122 5.87 -10.75 -2.77
CA THR A 122 5.65 -9.32 -2.63
C THR A 122 4.21 -8.91 -2.91
N SER A 123 3.55 -9.55 -3.87
CA SER A 123 2.24 -9.10 -4.37
C SER A 123 1.15 -9.34 -3.33
N THR A 124 1.10 -10.54 -2.77
CA THR A 124 0.22 -10.88 -1.63
C THR A 124 0.48 -9.95 -0.46
N LEU A 125 1.73 -9.76 -0.03
CA LEU A 125 2.09 -8.87 1.09
C LEU A 125 1.66 -7.41 0.85
N MET A 126 1.91 -6.91 -0.37
CA MET A 126 1.50 -5.56 -0.77
C MET A 126 -0.02 -5.41 -0.70
N LEU A 127 -0.77 -6.28 -1.38
CA LEU A 127 -2.23 -6.26 -1.37
C LEU A 127 -2.77 -6.38 0.05
N TYR A 128 -2.16 -7.23 0.87
CA TYR A 128 -2.52 -7.43 2.27
C TYR A 128 -2.40 -6.15 3.10
N GLY A 129 -1.24 -5.49 3.02
CA GLY A 129 -1.01 -4.22 3.69
C GLY A 129 -1.93 -3.11 3.19
N LEU A 130 -2.19 -3.04 1.88
CA LEU A 130 -3.10 -2.05 1.31
C LEU A 130 -4.55 -2.27 1.74
N ILE A 131 -5.04 -3.52 1.73
CA ILE A 131 -6.39 -3.87 2.21
C ILE A 131 -6.55 -3.51 3.69
N GLY A 132 -5.57 -3.86 4.53
CA GLY A 132 -5.57 -3.51 5.95
C GLY A 132 -5.67 -2.00 6.17
N GLN A 133 -4.94 -1.19 5.39
CA GLN A 133 -5.03 0.26 5.44
C GLN A 133 -6.38 0.79 4.97
N ILE A 134 -6.92 0.27 3.85
CA ILE A 134 -8.23 0.69 3.30
C ILE A 134 -9.32 0.48 4.35
N VAL A 135 -9.42 -0.71 4.94
CA VAL A 135 -10.49 -1.03 5.89
C VAL A 135 -10.32 -0.29 7.22
N THR A 136 -9.08 -0.03 7.63
CA THR A 136 -8.81 0.81 8.82
C THR A 136 -9.28 2.25 8.62
N LYS A 137 -9.11 2.81 7.41
CA LYS A 137 -9.51 4.18 7.06
C LYS A 137 -11.00 4.29 6.68
N ARG A 138 -11.58 3.21 6.18
CA ARG A 138 -13.00 3.08 5.79
C ARG A 138 -13.63 1.87 6.49
N PRO A 139 -13.91 1.95 7.81
CA PRO A 139 -14.45 0.82 8.57
C PRO A 139 -15.78 0.28 8.01
N GLU A 140 -16.57 1.11 7.34
CA GLU A 140 -17.80 0.74 6.65
C GLU A 140 -17.58 -0.33 5.56
N LEU A 141 -16.38 -0.41 5.00
CA LEU A 141 -16.05 -1.42 3.98
C LEU A 141 -15.76 -2.80 4.57
N SER A 142 -15.65 -2.92 5.89
CA SER A 142 -15.44 -4.20 6.59
C SER A 142 -16.50 -5.25 6.26
N GLN A 143 -17.74 -4.83 5.97
CA GLN A 143 -18.83 -5.72 5.58
C GLN A 143 -18.50 -6.56 4.33
N HIS A 144 -17.65 -6.05 3.43
CA HIS A 144 -17.23 -6.76 2.23
C HIS A 144 -16.23 -7.88 2.51
N LEU A 145 -15.63 -7.92 3.72
CA LEU A 145 -14.71 -8.97 4.14
C LEU A 145 -15.39 -10.14 4.83
N TYR A 146 -16.63 -9.99 5.30
CA TYR A 146 -17.28 -10.93 6.23
C TYR A 146 -17.33 -12.37 5.69
N GLY A 147 -17.68 -12.55 4.41
CA GLY A 147 -17.71 -13.88 3.79
C GLY A 147 -16.33 -14.53 3.59
N ASN A 148 -15.25 -13.76 3.78
CA ASN A 148 -13.88 -14.17 3.52
C ASN A 148 -13.00 -14.15 4.78
N LEU A 149 -13.54 -13.79 5.96
CA LEU A 149 -12.77 -13.61 7.19
C LEU A 149 -12.00 -14.86 7.61
N GLU A 150 -12.60 -16.05 7.54
CA GLU A 150 -11.92 -17.29 7.88
C GLU A 150 -10.68 -17.52 6.99
N ARG A 151 -10.84 -17.28 5.68
CA ARG A 151 -9.76 -17.42 4.71
C ARG A 151 -8.67 -16.36 4.88
N LEU A 152 -9.07 -15.12 5.20
CA LEU A 152 -8.18 -14.00 5.51
C LEU A 152 -7.38 -14.23 6.82
N ASN A 153 -8.00 -14.82 7.83
CA ASN A 153 -7.36 -15.22 9.08
C ASN A 153 -6.36 -16.36 8.86
N LYS A 154 -6.73 -17.40 8.10
CA LYS A 154 -5.81 -18.48 7.73
C LYS A 154 -4.60 -17.95 6.94
N MET A 155 -4.82 -16.99 6.05
CA MET A 155 -3.74 -16.30 5.35
C MET A 155 -2.81 -15.57 6.33
N GLN A 156 -3.37 -14.84 7.31
CA GLN A 156 -2.59 -14.14 8.33
C GLN A 156 -1.70 -15.10 9.11
N GLU A 157 -2.25 -16.24 9.53
CA GLU A 157 -1.50 -17.25 10.28
C GLU A 157 -0.33 -17.81 9.46
N ASN A 158 -0.55 -18.09 8.17
CA ASN A 158 0.51 -18.54 7.27
C ASN A 158 1.61 -17.48 7.10
N LEU A 159 1.24 -16.21 6.91
CA LEU A 159 2.17 -15.10 6.77
C LEU A 159 3.00 -14.90 8.05
N GLU A 160 2.35 -14.90 9.21
CA GLU A 160 3.04 -14.80 10.51
C GLU A 160 3.92 -16.02 10.81
N ALA A 161 3.47 -17.23 10.44
CA ALA A 161 4.25 -18.43 10.60
C ALA A 161 5.52 -18.39 9.75
N ALA A 162 5.42 -17.95 8.49
CA ALA A 162 6.57 -17.74 7.61
C ALA A 162 7.54 -16.69 8.20
N GLN A 163 7.03 -15.61 8.78
CA GLN A 163 7.88 -14.62 9.47
C GLN A 163 8.61 -15.20 10.70
N ARG A 164 7.95 -16.05 11.49
CA ARG A 164 8.56 -16.65 12.71
C ARG A 164 9.55 -17.76 12.41
N SER A 165 9.32 -18.56 11.38
CA SER A 165 10.11 -19.76 11.09
C SER A 165 11.39 -19.49 10.31
N GLU A 166 11.67 -18.22 9.96
CA GLU A 166 12.68 -17.85 8.97
C GLU A 166 12.48 -18.55 7.61
N GLY A 167 11.29 -19.13 7.40
CA GLY A 167 10.94 -19.90 6.23
C GLY A 167 10.56 -19.01 5.04
N ILE A 168 10.72 -19.56 3.85
CA ILE A 168 10.26 -18.92 2.62
C ILE A 168 8.73 -18.98 2.64
N PHE A 169 8.06 -17.82 2.65
CA PHE A 169 6.64 -17.78 2.27
C PHE A 169 6.57 -18.18 0.81
N GLU A 170 5.78 -19.19 0.44
CA GLU A 170 5.56 -19.51 -0.97
C GLU A 170 4.18 -18.97 -1.36
N GLU A 171 4.17 -17.84 -2.07
CA GLU A 171 2.94 -17.35 -2.67
C GLU A 171 2.47 -18.32 -3.76
N THR A 172 1.22 -18.77 -3.64
CA THR A 172 0.56 -19.51 -4.72
C THR A 172 -0.28 -18.57 -5.58
N PRO A 173 -0.52 -18.88 -6.86
CA PRO A 173 -1.42 -18.11 -7.73
C PRO A 173 -2.81 -17.90 -7.10
N GLU A 174 -3.32 -18.88 -6.37
CA GLU A 174 -4.63 -18.80 -5.69
C GLU A 174 -4.62 -17.78 -4.54
N MET A 175 -3.48 -17.61 -3.86
CA MET A 175 -3.33 -16.59 -2.80
C MET A 175 -3.35 -15.19 -3.41
N SER A 176 -2.53 -14.97 -4.43
CA SER A 176 -2.46 -13.66 -5.12
C SER A 176 -3.79 -13.28 -5.77
N ALA A 177 -4.46 -14.23 -6.44
CA ALA A 177 -5.77 -14.02 -7.05
C ALA A 177 -6.84 -13.70 -6.01
N PHE A 178 -6.84 -14.40 -4.88
CA PHE A 178 -7.76 -14.11 -3.78
C PHE A 178 -7.55 -12.71 -3.20
N MET A 179 -6.30 -12.33 -2.94
CA MET A 179 -5.98 -10.99 -2.43
C MET A 179 -6.37 -9.89 -3.42
N LEU A 180 -6.15 -10.13 -4.72
CA LEU A 180 -6.54 -9.21 -5.77
C LEU A 180 -8.07 -9.07 -5.87
N ASP A 181 -8.81 -10.16 -5.71
CA ASP A 181 -10.28 -10.15 -5.71
C ASP A 181 -10.85 -9.34 -4.53
N ILE A 182 -10.29 -9.51 -3.33
CA ILE A 182 -10.65 -8.70 -2.15
C ILE A 182 -10.33 -7.23 -2.40
N PHE A 183 -9.12 -6.92 -2.89
CA PHE A 183 -8.73 -5.55 -3.20
C PHE A 183 -9.67 -4.92 -4.23
N CYS A 184 -9.95 -5.65 -5.32
CA CYS A 184 -10.89 -5.25 -6.37
C CYS A 184 -12.31 -4.99 -5.83
N THR A 185 -12.77 -5.82 -4.90
CA THR A 185 -14.07 -5.66 -4.24
C THR A 185 -14.11 -4.35 -3.46
N LEU A 186 -13.07 -4.06 -2.68
CA LEU A 186 -13.00 -2.83 -1.87
C LEU A 186 -12.90 -1.58 -2.74
N ILE A 187 -12.06 -1.57 -3.78
CA ILE A 187 -11.88 -0.37 -4.61
C ILE A 187 -13.11 -0.06 -5.49
N ARG A 188 -14.01 -1.03 -5.67
CA ARG A 188 -15.29 -0.85 -6.38
C ARG A 188 -16.47 -0.61 -5.43
N ALA A 189 -16.25 -0.72 -4.12
CA ALA A 189 -17.31 -0.59 -3.15
C ALA A 189 -17.82 0.86 -3.08
N PRO A 190 -19.16 1.04 -2.99
CA PRO A 190 -19.70 2.36 -2.71
C PRO A 190 -19.21 2.83 -1.34
N GLY A 191 -18.80 4.10 -1.25
CA GLY A 191 -18.29 4.69 0.00
C GLY A 191 -16.77 4.72 0.14
N LEU A 192 -16.00 4.11 -0.77
CA LEU A 192 -14.53 4.18 -0.75
C LEU A 192 -14.01 5.64 -0.73
N GLY A 193 -14.66 6.52 -1.49
CA GLY A 193 -14.17 7.87 -1.72
C GLY A 193 -12.93 7.90 -2.62
N THR A 194 -12.13 8.95 -2.48
CA THR A 194 -10.87 9.08 -3.23
C THR A 194 -9.74 8.42 -2.46
N MET A 195 -9.12 7.39 -3.03
CA MET A 195 -7.93 6.76 -2.46
C MET A 195 -6.70 7.13 -3.28
N PHE A 196 -5.75 7.83 -2.66
CA PHE A 196 -4.41 7.94 -3.19
C PHE A 196 -3.61 6.72 -2.76
N CYS A 197 -2.92 6.08 -3.71
CA CYS A 197 -2.11 4.89 -3.46
C CYS A 197 -0.68 5.14 -3.95
N VAL A 198 0.30 5.04 -3.05
CA VAL A 198 1.73 5.14 -3.40
C VAL A 198 2.37 3.76 -3.24
N ILE A 199 2.88 3.21 -4.34
CA ILE A 199 3.61 1.93 -4.36
C ILE A 199 5.03 2.23 -4.82
N GLU A 200 6.01 1.93 -3.98
CA GLU A 200 7.44 2.10 -4.28
C GLU A 200 8.11 0.73 -4.45
N GLY A 201 9.05 0.63 -5.40
CA GLY A 201 9.84 -0.59 -5.64
C GLY A 201 9.49 -1.40 -6.89
N PHE A 202 8.63 -0.91 -7.79
CA PHE A 202 8.22 -1.63 -9.00
C PHE A 202 9.28 -1.69 -10.14
N GLY A 203 10.50 -1.20 -9.90
CA GLY A 203 11.50 -0.91 -10.93
C GLY A 203 12.15 -2.11 -11.65
N ASP A 204 11.82 -3.35 -11.31
CA ASP A 204 12.35 -4.54 -12.00
C ASP A 204 11.26 -5.40 -12.69
N CYS A 205 10.02 -4.93 -12.76
CA CYS A 205 8.95 -5.59 -13.51
C CYS A 205 9.01 -5.16 -14.98
N ASP A 206 9.98 -5.73 -15.71
CA ASP A 206 9.95 -6.00 -17.17
C ASP A 206 11.39 -6.28 -17.66
N ARG A 207 11.94 -7.44 -17.27
CA ARG A 207 13.03 -8.13 -17.97
C ARG A 207 12.98 -9.63 -17.67
N SER A 208 11.96 -10.30 -18.18
CA SER A 208 11.95 -11.76 -18.35
C SER A 208 11.16 -12.10 -19.59
#